data_AF-A0A971WG90-F1
#
_entry.id   AF-A0A971WG90-F1
#
_cell.length_a   1.000
_cell.length_b   1.000
_cell.length_c   1.000
_cell.angle_alpha   90.00
_cell.angle_beta   90.00
_cell.angle_gamma   90.00
#
_symmetry.space_group_name_H-M   'P 1'
#
loop_
_entity.id
_entity.type
_entity.pdbx_description
1 polymer ?
#
loop_
_entity_poly.entity_id
_entity_poly.type
_entity_poly.pdbx_seq_one_letter_code
_entity_poly.pdbx_strand_id
1 'polypeptide(L)' 'MKTRWYKNAVVYQIYPRSFKDSNGDGIGDINGIISKLDYIKSLNVSAVWLSPCYPSPNADNGYDISD' A
#
# COMPACT_ATOMS: atom_id res chain seq x y z
N MET A 1 21.49 20.66 12.62
CA MET A 1 21.01 19.98 11.39
C MET A 1 19.52 20.22 11.24
N LYS A 2 19.01 20.49 10.03
CA LYS A 2 17.55 20.49 9.81
C LYS A 2 16.99 19.08 10.04
N THR A 3 15.97 18.96 10.87
CA THR A 3 15.24 17.72 11.08
C THR A 3 14.52 17.34 9.79
N ARG A 4 14.76 16.13 9.27
CA ARG A 4 14.07 15.62 8.08
C ARG A 4 12.82 14.89 8.56
N TRP A 5 11.66 15.13 7.93
CA TRP A 5 10.36 14.60 8.37
C TRP A 5 10.39 13.07 8.56
N TYR A 6 11.04 12.35 7.63
CA TYR A 6 11.08 10.89 7.63
C TYR A 6 11.89 10.28 8.78
N LYS A 7 12.75 11.06 9.48
CA LYS A 7 13.52 10.55 10.62
C LYS A 7 12.65 10.23 11.84
N ASN A 8 11.45 10.81 11.91
CA ASN A 8 10.47 10.56 12.97
C ASN A 8 9.18 9.94 12.41
N ALA A 9 9.18 9.51 11.14
CA ALA A 9 7.99 8.99 10.49
C ALA A 9 7.71 7.55 10.93
N VAL A 10 6.42 7.24 11.12
CA VAL A 10 5.92 5.87 11.23
C VAL A 10 5.38 5.47 9.86
N VAL A 11 5.93 4.41 9.27
CA VAL A 11 5.55 3.94 7.93
C VAL A 11 4.70 2.69 8.05
N TYR A 12 3.55 2.68 7.38
CA TYR A 12 2.67 1.52 7.29
C TYR A 12 2.83 0.87 5.91
N GLN A 13 3.32 -0.36 5.86
CA GLN A 13 3.43 -1.08 4.60
C GLN A 13 2.11 -1.79 4.27
N ILE A 14 1.66 -1.65 3.03
CA ILE A 14 0.51 -2.38 2.50
C ILE A 14 0.99 -3.32 1.39
N TYR A 15 0.50 -4.55 1.43
CA TYR A 15 0.57 -5.48 0.31
C TYR A 15 -0.80 -5.48 -0.40
N PRO A 16 -0.95 -4.78 -1.56
CA PRO A 16 -2.27 -4.45 -2.11
C PRO A 16 -3.18 -5.67 -2.30
N ARG A 17 -2.65 -6.74 -2.89
CA ARG A 17 -3.39 -7.97 -3.23
C ARG A 17 -4.02 -8.68 -2.05
N SER A 18 -3.58 -8.42 -0.81
CA SER A 18 -4.12 -9.08 0.39
C SER A 18 -4.69 -8.10 1.41
N PHE A 19 -4.75 -6.80 1.10
CA PHE A 19 -5.18 -5.81 2.07
C PHE A 19 -6.71 -5.69 2.14
N LYS A 20 -7.35 -5.33 1.04
CA LYS A 20 -8.82 -5.22 0.98
C LYS A 20 -9.30 -5.32 -0.46
N ASP A 21 -10.12 -6.33 -0.72
CA ASP A 21 -10.91 -6.47 -1.95
C ASP A 21 -12.20 -5.64 -1.82
N SER A 22 -12.50 -4.86 -2.87
CA SER A 22 -13.70 -4.03 -2.99
C SER A 22 -14.67 -4.45 -4.11
N ASN A 23 -14.28 -5.36 -5.01
CA ASN A 23 -15.07 -5.78 -6.17
C ASN A 23 -15.52 -7.25 -6.11
N GLY A 24 -15.01 -8.04 -5.18
CA GLY A 24 -15.37 -9.44 -4.95
C GLY A 24 -14.61 -10.46 -5.81
N ASP A 25 -13.49 -10.09 -6.44
CA ASP A 25 -12.67 -11.00 -7.24
C ASP A 25 -11.67 -11.83 -6.40
N GLY A 26 -11.58 -11.57 -5.09
CA GLY A 26 -10.70 -12.25 -4.15
C GLY A 26 -9.28 -11.66 -4.06
N ILE A 27 -9.00 -10.58 -4.78
CA ILE A 27 -7.71 -9.88 -4.79
C ILE A 27 -7.93 -8.44 -4.29
N GLY A 28 -7.07 -8.00 -3.38
CA GLY A 28 -7.12 -6.63 -2.87
C GLY A 28 -6.75 -5.59 -3.94
N ASP A 29 -7.41 -4.44 -3.88
CA ASP A 29 -7.36 -3.42 -4.92
C ASP A 29 -7.21 -2.00 -4.33
N ILE A 30 -6.98 -1.01 -5.20
CA ILE A 30 -6.76 0.39 -4.80
C ILE A 30 -8.00 1.01 -4.12
N ASN A 31 -9.21 0.68 -4.59
CA ASN A 31 -10.44 1.19 -3.98
C ASN A 31 -10.64 0.61 -2.57
N GLY A 32 -10.25 -0.66 -2.36
CA GLY A 32 -10.17 -1.29 -1.06
C GLY A 32 -9.20 -0.57 -0.12
N ILE A 33 -8.01 -0.19 -0.60
CA ILE A 33 -7.06 0.63 0.16
C ILE A 33 -7.68 1.98 0.53
N ILE A 34 -8.27 2.69 -0.43
CA ILE A 34 -8.91 3.99 -0.22
C ILE A 34 -10.00 3.89 0.87
N SER A 35 -10.81 2.83 0.85
CA SER A 35 -11.87 2.60 1.85
C SER A 35 -11.36 2.45 3.29
N LYS A 36 -10.06 2.24 3.49
CA LYS A 36 -9.42 2.05 4.80
C LYS A 36 -8.50 3.21 5.19
N LEU A 37 -8.48 4.31 4.44
CA LEU A 37 -7.64 5.46 4.78
C LEU A 37 -7.96 6.04 6.16
N ASP A 38 -9.23 6.06 6.58
CA ASP A 38 -9.60 6.51 7.93
C ASP A 38 -9.05 5.59 9.04
N TYR A 39 -9.02 4.27 8.80
CA TYR A 39 -8.36 3.31 9.69
C TYR A 39 -6.84 3.54 9.72
N ILE A 40 -6.20 3.68 8.56
CA ILE A 40 -4.76 3.92 8.48
C ILE A 40 -4.40 5.22 9.21
N LYS A 41 -5.21 6.26 9.02
CA LYS A 41 -5.05 7.54 9.72
C LYS A 41 -5.23 7.41 11.23
N SER A 42 -6.17 6.59 11.71
CA SER A 42 -6.40 6.39 13.15
C SER A 42 -5.22 5.71 13.87
N LEU A 43 -4.35 5.00 13.13
CA LEU A 43 -3.08 4.47 13.63
C LEU A 43 -1.98 5.54 13.78
N ASN A 44 -2.23 6.79 13.37
CA ASN A 44 -1.28 7.91 13.44
C ASN A 44 0.03 7.66 12.66
N VAL A 45 -0.08 7.03 11.49
CA VAL A 45 1.06 6.78 10.60
C VAL A 45 1.37 8.02 9.76
N SER A 46 2.64 8.23 9.42
CA SER A 46 3.10 9.40 8.66
C SER A 46 3.11 9.17 7.16
N ALA A 47 3.30 7.92 6.73
CA ALA A 47 3.35 7.54 5.32
C ALA A 47 2.90 6.09 5.12
N VAL A 48 2.46 5.79 3.90
CA VAL A 48 2.14 4.43 3.46
C VAL A 48 3.19 4.01 2.43
N TRP A 49 3.79 2.84 2.65
CA TRP A 49 4.61 2.18 1.64
C TRP A 49 3.77 1.10 0.96
N LEU A 50 3.50 1.27 -0.33
CA LEU A 50 2.82 0.24 -1.12
C LEU A 50 3.86 -0.73 -1.67
N SER A 51 3.62 -2.03 -1.48
CA SER A 51 4.23 -3.05 -2.32
C SER A 51 3.79 -2.84 -3.78
N PRO A 52 4.49 -3.39 -4.78
CA PRO A 52 4.27 -3.06 -6.18
C PRO A 52 2.79 -3.14 -6.62
N CYS A 53 2.37 -2.12 -7.38
CA CYS A 53 1.02 -1.98 -7.92
C CYS A 53 1.04 -1.56 -9.40
N TYR A 54 2.10 -1.93 -10.11
CA TYR A 54 2.31 -1.68 -11.54
C TYR A 54 1.84 -2.88 -12.37
N PRO A 55 1.63 -2.72 -13.69
CA PRO A 55 1.48 -3.85 -14.61
C PRO A 55 2.62 -4.87 -14.44
N SER A 56 2.25 -6.14 -14.31
CA SER A 56 3.20 -7.23 -14.06
C SER A 56 2.63 -8.56 -14.57
N PRO A 57 3.47 -9.46 -15.14
CA PRO A 57 3.10 -10.85 -15.40
C PRO A 57 2.77 -11.64 -14.13
N ASN A 58 3.09 -11.10 -12.95
CA ASN A 58 2.87 -11.66 -11.63
C ASN A 58 3.57 -13.01 -11.39
N ALA A 59 4.72 -13.24 -12.02
CA ALA A 59 5.62 -14.34 -11.69
C ALA A 59 6.22 -14.17 -10.27
N ASP A 60 6.34 -12.94 -9.78
CA ASP A 60 6.76 -12.58 -8.42
C ASP A 60 5.83 -11.52 -7.80
N ASN A 61 4.51 -11.73 -7.96
CA ASN A 61 3.45 -10.93 -7.36
C ASN A 61 3.61 -9.40 -7.48
N GLY A 62 4.05 -8.92 -8.64
CA GLY A 62 4.19 -7.49 -8.93
C GLY A 62 5.61 -6.96 -8.83
N TYR A 63 6.57 -7.73 -8.27
CA TYR A 63 7.99 -7.35 -8.30
C TYR A 63 8.64 -7.58 -9.67
N ASP A 64 8.05 -8.43 -10.51
CA ASP A 64 8.37 -8.59 -11.93
C ASP A 64 7.58 -7.59 -12.80
N ILE A 65 8.03 -6.34 -12.85
CA ILE A 65 7.32 -5.22 -13.50
C ILE A 65 7.47 -5.28 -15.03
N SER A 66 6.38 -5.02 -15.76
CA SER A 66 6.37 -4.96 -17.23
C SER A 66 6.23 -3.57 -17.84
N ASP A 67 5.74 -2.57 -17.09
CA ASP A 67 5.60 -1.16 -17.50
C ASP A 67 5.63 -0.24 -16.27
#